data_AF-A0A0G0LV66-F1
#
_entry.id   AF-A0A0G0LV66-F1
#
_cell.length_a   1.000
_cell.length_b   1.000
_cell.length_c   1.000
_cell.angle_alpha   90.00
_cell.angle_beta   90.00
_cell.angle_gamma   90.00
#
_symmetry.space_group_name_H-M   'P 1'
#
loop_
_entity.id
_entity.type
_entity.pdbx_description
1 polymer ?
#
loop_
_entity_poly.entity_id
_entity_poly.type
_entity_poly.pdbx_seq_one_letter_code
_entity_poly.pdbx_strand_id
1 'polypeptide(L)'
;MNLNIIKNYNDLAVNTYHVNPKVFIFLMILSVPFYYWGWLAIGTEIVRFKKRYYVEKKGKISDIFFEKKFSRALVINRIAWAAPYIYVILFGSNIPLWFWFLFFGWIIFGSYLFSLRLKKMIVK
;
A
#
# COMPACT_ATOMS: atom_id res chain seq x y z
N MET A 1 -29.28 7.99 -1.36
CA MET A 1 -28.24 7.40 -2.24
C MET A 1 -28.96 6.60 -3.31
N ASN A 2 -28.81 6.98 -4.58
CA ASN A 2 -29.66 6.48 -5.67
C ASN A 2 -29.33 5.00 -5.96
N LEU A 3 -30.24 4.08 -5.66
CA LEU A 3 -30.05 2.62 -5.79
C LEU A 3 -29.64 2.20 -7.22
N ASN A 4 -30.07 2.97 -8.23
CA ASN A 4 -29.71 2.75 -9.63
C ASN A 4 -28.21 2.89 -9.92
N ILE A 5 -27.51 3.76 -9.19
CA ILE A 5 -26.06 3.97 -9.40
C ILE A 5 -25.28 2.74 -8.90
N ILE A 6 -25.60 2.26 -7.70
CA ILE A 6 -24.94 1.09 -7.09
C ILE A 6 -25.17 -0.16 -7.96
N LYS A 7 -26.40 -0.33 -8.46
CA LYS A 7 -26.75 -1.45 -9.33
C LYS A 7 -25.98 -1.41 -10.65
N ASN A 8 -25.92 -0.26 -11.33
CA ASN A 8 -25.13 -0.08 -12.55
C ASN A 8 -23.64 -0.37 -12.33
N TYR A 9 -23.05 0.06 -11.21
CA TYR A 9 -21.65 -0.24 -10.92
C TYR A 9 -21.40 -1.72 -10.67
N ASN A 10 -22.32 -2.40 -9.98
CA ASN A 10 -22.22 -3.83 -9.74
C ASN A 10 -22.35 -4.62 -11.05
N ASP A 11 -23.30 -4.24 -11.90
CA ASP A 11 -23.51 -4.87 -13.22
C ASP A 11 -22.30 -4.63 -14.13
N LEU A 12 -21.71 -3.44 -14.14
CA LEU A 12 -20.50 -3.15 -14.91
C LEU A 12 -19.31 -3.98 -14.40
N ALA A 13 -19.12 -4.05 -13.08
CA ALA A 13 -18.00 -4.80 -12.49
C ALA A 13 -18.10 -6.30 -12.76
N VAL A 14 -19.30 -6.87 -12.66
CA VAL A 14 -19.51 -8.30 -12.87
C VAL A 14 -19.52 -8.65 -14.36
N ASN A 15 -20.27 -7.90 -15.19
CA ASN A 15 -20.52 -8.30 -16.58
C ASN A 15 -19.44 -7.79 -17.55
N THR A 16 -18.81 -6.66 -17.27
CA THR A 16 -17.77 -6.09 -18.14
C THR A 16 -16.38 -6.44 -17.65
N TYR A 17 -16.15 -6.34 -16.34
CA TYR A 17 -14.82 -6.55 -15.77
C TYR A 17 -14.61 -7.94 -15.17
N HIS A 18 -15.65 -8.78 -15.05
CA HIS A 18 -15.58 -10.10 -14.39
C HIS A 18 -15.01 -10.06 -12.96
N VAL A 19 -15.16 -8.92 -12.28
CA VAL A 19 -14.72 -8.72 -10.90
C VAL A 19 -15.94 -8.75 -10.00
N ASN A 20 -15.88 -9.53 -8.91
CA ASN A 20 -16.91 -9.49 -7.88
C ASN A 20 -16.65 -8.29 -6.94
N PRO A 21 -17.52 -7.26 -6.92
CA PRO A 21 -17.29 -6.07 -6.10
C PRO A 21 -17.24 -6.38 -4.61
N LYS A 22 -17.96 -7.41 -4.16
CA LYS A 22 -17.96 -7.82 -2.76
C LYS A 22 -16.60 -8.36 -2.35
N VAL A 23 -15.95 -9.16 -3.21
CA VAL A 23 -14.60 -9.68 -2.95
C VAL A 23 -13.59 -8.54 -2.93
N PHE A 24 -13.69 -7.60 -3.88
CA PHE A 24 -12.82 -6.42 -3.89
C PHE A 24 -12.99 -5.57 -2.61
N ILE A 25 -14.22 -5.25 -2.22
CA ILE A 25 -14.50 -4.48 -0.99
C ILE A 25 -14.02 -5.24 0.25
N PHE A 26 -14.23 -6.56 0.30
CA PHE A 26 -13.75 -7.40 1.39
C PHE A 26 -12.22 -7.34 1.51
N LEU A 27 -11.50 -7.47 0.39
CA LEU A 27 -10.03 -7.36 0.36
C LEU A 27 -9.56 -5.97 0.78
N MET A 28 -10.26 -4.91 0.34
CA MET A 28 -9.98 -3.54 0.78
C MET A 28 -10.10 -3.42 2.30
N ILE A 29 -11.23 -3.80 2.88
CA ILE A 29 -11.47 -3.72 4.33
C ILE A 29 -10.46 -4.58 5.10
N LEU A 30 -10.21 -5.80 4.66
CA LEU A 30 -9.27 -6.72 5.29
C LEU A 30 -7.84 -6.19 5.23
N SER A 31 -7.46 -5.50 4.16
CA SER A 31 -6.11 -4.95 3.98
C SER A 31 -5.82 -3.72 4.84
N VAL A 32 -6.85 -2.96 5.22
CA VAL A 32 -6.71 -1.68 5.95
C VAL A 32 -5.92 -1.85 7.26
N PRO A 33 -6.26 -2.79 8.16
CA PRO A 33 -5.50 -3.01 9.40
C PRO A 33 -4.01 -3.28 9.14
N PHE A 34 -3.70 -4.17 8.19
CA PHE A 34 -2.32 -4.52 7.85
C PHE A 34 -1.55 -3.37 7.21
N TYR A 35 -2.23 -2.56 6.39
CA TYR A 35 -1.63 -1.38 5.78
C TYR A 35 -1.18 -0.36 6.83
N TYR A 36 -2.07 0.01 7.76
CA TYR A 36 -1.73 0.95 8.83
C TYR A 36 -0.73 0.37 9.84
N TRP A 37 -0.88 -0.91 10.18
CA TRP A 37 0.09 -1.59 11.04
C TRP A 37 1.49 -1.62 10.41
N GLY A 38 1.58 -1.93 9.11
CA GLY A 38 2.82 -1.87 8.36
C GLY A 38 3.46 -0.47 8.40
N TRP A 39 2.66 0.59 8.25
CA TRP A 39 3.13 1.96 8.39
C TRP A 39 3.70 2.28 9.78
N LEU A 40 3.01 1.86 10.84
CA LEU A 40 3.46 2.04 12.22
C LEU A 40 4.75 1.25 12.48
N ALA A 41 4.84 0.01 12.01
CA ALA A 41 6.02 -0.83 12.15
C ALA A 41 7.22 -0.26 11.39
N ILE A 42 7.03 0.19 10.15
CA ILE A 42 8.07 0.88 9.37
C ILE A 42 8.57 2.13 10.13
N GLY A 43 7.65 2.98 10.61
CA GLY A 43 8.02 4.19 11.33
C GLY A 43 8.78 3.92 12.64
N THR A 44 8.34 2.93 13.42
CA THR A 44 9.01 2.56 14.67
C THR A 44 10.41 1.99 14.43
N GLU A 45 10.59 1.15 13.40
CA GLU A 45 11.91 0.64 13.05
C GLU A 45 12.84 1.73 12.50
N ILE A 46 12.32 2.71 11.75
CA ILE A 46 13.11 3.90 11.33
C ILE A 46 13.64 4.65 12.55
N VAL A 47 12.78 4.95 13.53
CA VAL A 47 13.19 5.68 14.75
C VAL A 47 14.21 4.88 15.56
N ARG A 48 13.99 3.57 15.73
CA ARG A 48 14.93 2.68 16.43
C ARG A 48 16.27 2.61 15.71
N PHE A 49 16.25 2.44 14.39
CA PHE A 49 17.46 2.40 13.57
C PHE A 49 18.23 3.71 13.67
N LYS A 50 17.56 4.86 13.55
CA LYS A 50 18.18 6.19 13.71
C LYS A 50 18.83 6.31 15.09
N LYS A 51 18.14 5.94 16.18
CA LYS A 51 18.71 5.99 17.52
C LYS A 51 19.99 5.15 17.64
N ARG A 52 20.00 3.92 17.14
CA ARG A 52 21.19 3.05 17.12
C ARG A 52 22.31 3.64 16.27
N TYR A 53 21.99 4.15 15.09
CA TYR A 53 22.95 4.76 14.16
C TYR A 53 23.67 5.96 14.78
N TYR A 54 22.94 6.88 15.41
CA TYR A 54 23.54 8.08 16.02
C TYR A 54 24.36 7.77 17.27
N VAL A 55 23.94 6.78 18.07
CA VAL A 55 24.66 6.38 19.29
C VAL A 55 25.89 5.54 18.98
N GLU A 56 25.80 4.62 18.02
CA GLU A 56 26.86 3.65 17.74
C GLU A 56 27.74 4.02 16.53
N LYS A 57 27.37 5.06 15.75
CA LYS A 57 28.04 5.48 14.50
C LYS A 57 28.34 4.33 13.52
N LYS A 58 27.48 3.30 13.49
CA LYS A 58 27.65 2.13 12.63
C LYS A 58 26.79 2.23 11.37
N GLY A 59 27.45 2.30 10.21
CA GLY A 59 26.85 2.00 8.90
C GLY A 59 26.46 3.19 8.04
N LYS A 60 25.60 2.94 7.05
CA LYS A 60 24.92 3.94 6.22
C LYS A 60 23.41 3.89 6.51
N ILE A 61 22.69 4.99 6.31
CA ILE A 61 21.21 5.03 6.47
C ILE A 61 20.52 4.00 5.57
N SER A 62 21.10 3.68 4.40
CA SER A 62 20.63 2.62 3.49
C SER A 62 20.56 1.24 4.15
N ASP A 63 21.27 1.02 5.25
CA ASP A 63 21.36 -0.30 5.87
C ASP A 63 20.04 -0.69 6.55
N ILE A 64 19.15 0.27 6.79
CA ILE A 64 17.80 0.02 7.30
C ILE A 64 17.00 -0.91 6.38
N PHE A 65 17.25 -0.89 5.07
CA PHE A 65 16.57 -1.80 4.14
C PHE A 65 16.94 -3.27 4.40
N PHE A 66 18.12 -3.53 4.96
CA PHE A 66 18.56 -4.89 5.31
C PHE A 66 18.11 -5.32 6.71
N GLU A 67 17.54 -4.40 7.52
CA GLU A 67 16.95 -4.75 8.81
C GLU A 67 15.71 -5.62 8.59
N LYS A 68 15.79 -6.88 9.05
CA LYS A 68 14.73 -7.88 8.87
C LYS A 68 13.36 -7.39 9.33
N LYS A 69 13.29 -6.60 10.41
CA LYS A 69 12.03 -6.03 10.93
C LYS A 69 11.46 -4.96 9.99
N PHE A 70 12.31 -4.04 9.52
CA PHE A 70 11.92 -3.01 8.56
C PHE A 70 11.47 -3.63 7.23
N SER A 71 12.28 -4.53 6.68
CA SER A 71 11.98 -5.23 5.42
C SER A 71 10.65 -6.00 5.51
N ARG A 72 10.41 -6.74 6.60
CA ARG A 72 9.12 -7.42 6.82
C ARG A 72 7.95 -6.45 6.89
N ALA A 73 8.08 -5.36 7.66
CA ALA A 73 7.03 -4.36 7.78
C ALA A 73 6.72 -3.69 6.43
N LEU A 74 7.75 -3.41 5.63
CA LEU A 74 7.63 -2.89 4.28
C LEU A 74 6.89 -3.87 3.37
N VAL A 75 7.27 -5.15 3.38
CA VAL A 75 6.60 -6.20 2.58
C VAL A 75 5.13 -6.33 2.98
N ILE A 76 4.81 -6.39 4.27
CA ILE A 76 3.42 -6.49 4.75
C ILE A 76 2.61 -5.27 4.33
N ASN A 77 3.17 -4.06 4.45
CA ASN A 77 2.52 -2.84 4.00
C ASN A 77 2.23 -2.88 2.49
N ARG A 78 3.20 -3.33 1.68
CA ARG A 78 3.06 -3.39 0.22
C ARG A 78 2.09 -4.47 -0.24
N ILE A 79 2.10 -5.64 0.38
CA ILE A 79 1.15 -6.72 0.09
C ILE A 79 -0.26 -6.29 0.47
N ALA A 80 -0.46 -5.75 1.68
CA ALA A 80 -1.76 -5.25 2.11
C ALA A 80 -2.30 -4.20 1.12
N TRP A 81 -1.46 -3.25 0.73
CA TRP A 81 -1.83 -2.22 -0.23
C TRP A 81 -2.17 -2.79 -1.61
N ALA A 82 -1.40 -3.77 -2.11
CA ALA A 82 -1.58 -4.31 -3.46
C ALA A 82 -2.68 -5.38 -3.56
N ALA A 83 -3.04 -6.06 -2.46
CA ALA A 83 -3.93 -7.22 -2.48
C ALA A 83 -5.28 -7.00 -3.20
N PRO A 84 -6.01 -5.88 -3.00
CA PRO A 84 -7.26 -5.63 -3.71
C PRO A 84 -7.05 -5.48 -5.22
N TYR A 85 -5.93 -4.88 -5.63
CA TYR A 85 -5.59 -4.66 -7.03
C TYR A 85 -5.09 -5.94 -7.70
N ILE A 86 -4.31 -6.77 -6.99
CA ILE A 86 -3.88 -8.09 -7.46
C ILE A 86 -5.10 -8.95 -7.79
N TYR A 87 -6.15 -8.91 -6.96
CA TYR A 87 -7.41 -9.58 -7.28
C TYR A 87 -8.02 -9.11 -8.61
N VAL A 88 -8.10 -7.79 -8.82
CA VAL A 88 -8.61 -7.23 -10.09
C VAL A 88 -7.73 -7.63 -11.26
N ILE A 89 -6.41 -7.67 -11.11
CA ILE A 89 -5.48 -8.04 -12.19
C ILE A 89 -5.58 -9.53 -12.55
N LEU A 90 -5.74 -10.41 -11.55
CA LEU A 90 -5.76 -11.86 -11.77
C LEU A 90 -7.11 -12.37 -12.29
N PHE A 91 -8.21 -11.75 -11.84
CA PHE A 91 -9.56 -12.23 -12.14
C PHE A 91 -10.35 -11.28 -13.05
N GLY A 92 -9.90 -10.04 -13.19
CA GLY A 92 -10.54 -9.06 -14.04
C GLY A 92 -10.17 -9.24 -15.51
N SER A 93 -11.13 -8.92 -16.38
CA SER A 93 -10.93 -8.82 -17.82
C SER A 93 -11.36 -7.43 -18.30
N ASN A 94 -10.89 -6.98 -19.46
CA ASN A 94 -11.22 -5.66 -20.02
C ASN A 94 -11.04 -4.48 -19.03
N ILE A 95 -10.05 -4.59 -18.14
CA ILE A 95 -9.80 -3.59 -17.10
C ILE A 95 -9.50 -2.25 -17.78
N PRO A 96 -10.22 -1.17 -17.44
CA PRO A 96 -10.11 0.08 -18.17
C PRO A 96 -8.80 0.79 -17.85
N LEU A 97 -8.23 1.50 -18.83
CA LEU A 97 -6.93 2.17 -18.72
C LEU A 97 -6.80 3.10 -17.50
N TRP A 98 -7.88 3.78 -17.10
CA TRP A 98 -7.89 4.66 -15.92
C TRP A 98 -7.59 3.93 -14.62
N PHE A 99 -7.92 2.64 -14.51
CA PHE A 99 -7.59 1.83 -13.32
C PHE A 99 -6.08 1.74 -13.13
N TRP A 100 -5.33 1.56 -14.22
CA TRP A 100 -3.87 1.51 -14.19
C TRP A 100 -3.27 2.86 -13.81
N PHE A 101 -3.83 3.97 -14.31
CA PHE A 101 -3.42 5.31 -13.88
C PHE A 101 -3.65 5.52 -12.38
N LEU A 102 -4.76 5.04 -11.81
CA LEU A 102 -4.98 5.09 -10.36
C LEU A 102 -4.00 4.18 -9.62
N PHE A 103 -3.80 2.95 -10.08
CA PHE A 103 -2.89 2.00 -9.46
C PHE A 103 -1.46 2.55 -9.40
N PHE A 104 -0.87 2.92 -10.54
CA PHE A 104 0.49 3.46 -10.61
C PHE A 104 0.58 4.85 -9.98
N GLY A 105 -0.40 5.72 -10.21
CA GLY A 105 -0.47 7.05 -9.61
C GLY A 105 -0.44 6.98 -8.08
N TRP A 106 -1.15 6.02 -7.48
CA TRP A 106 -1.17 5.85 -6.04
C TRP A 106 0.12 5.22 -5.49
N ILE A 107 0.81 4.36 -6.24
CA ILE A 107 2.17 3.90 -5.91
C ILE A 107 3.13 5.09 -5.86
N ILE A 108 3.14 5.90 -6.91
CA ILE A 108 4.03 7.06 -7.04
C ILE A 108 3.73 8.06 -5.91
N PHE A 109 2.46 8.39 -5.70
CA PHE A 109 2.04 9.32 -4.65
C PHE A 109 2.37 8.80 -3.25
N GLY A 110 2.10 7.52 -2.97
CA GLY A 110 2.45 6.89 -1.69
C GLY A 110 3.96 6.86 -1.44
N SER A 111 4.75 6.60 -2.49
CA SER A 111 6.22 6.61 -2.42
C SER A 111 6.77 8.02 -2.22
N TYR A 112 6.15 9.02 -2.84
CA TYR A 112 6.47 10.43 -2.66
C TYR A 112 6.17 10.91 -1.23
N LEU A 113 4.96 10.66 -0.72
CA LEU A 113 4.60 10.98 0.67
C LEU A 113 5.50 10.30 1.68
N PHE A 114 5.87 9.04 1.42
CA PHE A 114 6.84 8.33 2.24
C PHE A 114 8.20 9.03 2.25
N SER A 115 8.72 9.38 1.07
CA SER A 115 10.00 10.09 0.92
C SER A 115 9.99 11.44 1.65
N LEU A 116 8.90 12.21 1.52
CA LEU A 116 8.73 13.47 2.26
C LEU A 116 8.74 13.26 3.78
N ARG A 117 8.03 12.24 4.28
CA ARG A 117 7.98 11.93 5.71
C ARG A 117 9.34 11.44 6.21
N LEU A 118 10.04 10.63 5.42
CA LEU A 118 11.39 10.16 5.70
C LEU A 118 12.38 11.34 5.79
N LYS A 119 12.34 12.27 4.83
CA LYS A 119 13.14 13.51 4.87
C LYS A 119 12.88 14.31 6.14
N LYS A 120 11.61 14.55 6.49
CA LYS A 120 11.25 15.27 7.73
C LYS A 120 11.77 14.57 8.99
N MET A 121 11.77 13.24 9.01
CA MET A 121 12.31 12.45 10.13
C MET A 121 13.84 12.43 10.18
N ILE A 122 14.54 12.64 9.05
CA ILE A 122 16.00 12.70 8.99
C ILE A 122 16.52 14.05 9.48
N VAL A 123 15.91 15.15 9.03
CA VAL A 123 16.34 16.53 9.31
C VAL A 123 16.09 16.96 10.76
N LYS A 124 15.20 16.28 11.47
CA LYS A 124 14.88 16.54 12.89
C LYS A 124 15.64 15.59 13.82
#